data_AF-A0A0N4TGW3-F1
#
_entry.id   AF-A0A0N4TGW3-F1
#
_cell.length_a   1.000
_cell.length_b   1.000
_cell.length_c   1.000
_cell.angle_alpha   90.00
_cell.angle_beta   90.00
_cell.angle_gamma   90.00
#
_symmetry.space_group_name_H-M   'P 1'
#
loop_
_entity.id
_entity.type
_entity.pdbx_description
1 polymer ?
#
loop_
_entity_poly.entity_id
_entity_poly.type
_entity_poly.pdbx_seq_one_letter_code
_entity_poly.pdbx_strand_id
1 'polypeptide(L)'
;MWLILLFICLTKTIFGQNQISQVSSRFLENCDQAPTLAIRTTCLNLQRIANNSRKNSEQQAQVIIHPPGIPEHLRPGIVMPGSRGQVASNPYDCMTLTCLCPYFAGGIDPQNQCVLRNGQIITMAYRKE
;
A
#
# COMPACT_ATOMS: atom_id res chain seq x y z
N MET A 1 -46.34 -28.89 32.07
CA MET A 1 -44.95 -28.88 31.57
C MET A 1 -44.77 -27.89 30.41
N TRP A 2 -45.28 -26.66 30.54
CA TRP A 2 -45.07 -25.58 29.55
C TRP A 2 -45.06 -24.18 30.19
N LEU A 3 -45.00 -24.09 31.53
CA LEU A 3 -44.91 -22.85 32.31
C LEU A 3 -43.51 -22.58 32.88
N ILE A 4 -42.61 -23.59 32.87
CA ILE A 4 -41.27 -23.48 33.46
C ILE A 4 -40.27 -22.82 32.49
N LEU A 5 -40.50 -22.87 31.17
CA LEU A 5 -39.62 -22.26 30.17
C LEU A 5 -39.74 -20.73 30.09
N LEU A 6 -40.87 -20.14 30.52
CA LEU A 6 -41.06 -18.69 30.56
C LEU A 6 -40.32 -18.03 31.74
N PHE A 7 -40.05 -18.77 32.81
CA PHE A 7 -39.39 -18.25 34.01
C PHE A 7 -37.86 -18.09 33.87
N ILE A 8 -37.24 -18.68 32.84
CA ILE A 8 -35.78 -18.59 32.60
C ILE A 8 -35.38 -17.23 32.02
N CYS A 9 -36.33 -16.48 31.44
CA CYS A 9 -36.05 -15.14 30.91
C CYS A 9 -36.02 -14.03 31.97
N LEU A 10 -36.47 -14.28 33.21
CA LEU A 10 -36.68 -13.21 34.20
C LEU A 10 -35.62 -13.11 35.31
N THR A 11 -34.60 -13.99 35.36
CA THR A 11 -33.68 -14.05 36.52
C THR A 11 -32.17 -14.02 36.22
N LYS A 12 -31.73 -13.63 35.02
CA LYS A 12 -30.30 -13.42 34.74
C LYS A 12 -29.98 -11.98 34.33
N THR A 13 -30.31 -11.04 35.19
CA THR A 13 -29.57 -9.78 35.31
C THR A 13 -28.44 -9.97 36.31
N ILE A 14 -27.28 -9.35 36.00
CA ILE A 14 -26.11 -9.12 36.87
C ILE A 14 -24.99 -10.17 36.74
N PHE A 15 -24.17 -10.03 35.70
CA PHE A 15 -22.72 -10.14 35.86
C PHE A 15 -22.02 -9.17 34.90
N GLY A 16 -21.19 -8.29 35.46
CA GLY A 16 -20.63 -7.14 34.79
C GLY A 16 -19.65 -7.49 33.68
N GLN A 17 -19.79 -6.79 32.55
CA GLN A 17 -18.66 -6.43 31.72
C GLN A 17 -18.66 -4.92 31.60
N ASN A 18 -17.58 -4.31 32.10
CA ASN A 18 -17.17 -2.95 31.83
C ASN A 18 -17.15 -2.74 30.31
N GLN A 19 -18.24 -2.25 29.75
CA GLN A 19 -18.25 -1.73 28.39
C GLN A 19 -17.52 -0.39 28.46
N ILE A 20 -16.21 -0.44 28.22
CA ILE A 20 -15.46 0.68 27.66
C ILE A 20 -16.26 1.09 26.43
N SER A 21 -17.09 2.13 26.57
CA SER A 21 -17.95 2.61 25.50
C SER A 21 -17.06 2.92 24.30
N GLN A 22 -17.21 2.09 23.27
CA GLN A 22 -16.68 2.29 21.94
C GLN A 22 -17.15 3.67 21.46
N VAL A 23 -16.27 4.67 21.54
CA VAL A 23 -16.49 5.95 20.89
C VAL A 23 -16.39 5.69 19.39
N SER A 24 -17.57 5.62 18.77
CA SER A 24 -17.78 5.39 17.35
C SER A 24 -16.88 6.29 16.50
N SER A 25 -16.27 5.68 15.49
CA SER A 25 -15.31 6.17 14.50
C SER A 25 -15.88 7.20 13.49
N ARG A 26 -16.83 8.03 13.90
CA ARG A 26 -17.17 9.26 13.19
C ARG A 26 -16.73 10.40 14.07
N PHE A 27 -15.63 11.03 13.68
CA PHE A 27 -15.24 12.35 14.17
C PHE A 27 -16.51 13.15 14.47
N LEU A 28 -16.78 13.42 15.75
CA LEU A 28 -18.02 14.02 16.22
C LEU A 28 -18.20 15.32 15.43
N GLU A 29 -19.04 15.28 14.41
CA GLU A 29 -19.10 16.31 13.36
C GLU A 29 -19.53 17.67 13.96
N ASN A 30 -20.17 17.61 15.13
CA ASN A 30 -20.46 18.75 15.99
C ASN A 30 -20.07 18.47 17.45
N CYS A 31 -19.03 19.16 17.95
CA CYS A 31 -18.60 19.09 19.36
C CYS A 31 -19.68 19.57 20.36
N ASP A 32 -20.76 20.19 19.89
CA ASP A 32 -21.86 20.69 20.72
C ASP A 32 -22.76 19.59 21.29
N GLN A 33 -22.74 18.38 20.69
CA GLN A 33 -23.49 17.23 21.20
C GLN A 33 -22.71 16.41 22.24
N ALA A 34 -21.56 16.91 22.70
CA ALA A 34 -20.74 16.21 23.67
C ALA A 34 -21.48 16.05 25.01
N PRO A 35 -21.53 14.84 25.59
CA PRO A 35 -22.34 14.54 26.77
C PRO A 35 -21.80 15.17 28.08
N THR A 36 -20.53 15.61 28.10
CA THR A 36 -19.94 16.31 29.24
C THR A 36 -19.07 17.49 28.77
N LEU A 37 -18.89 18.48 29.65
CA LEU A 37 -18.04 19.65 29.37
C LEU A 37 -16.59 19.24 29.04
N ALA A 38 -16.06 18.21 29.72
CA ALA A 38 -14.71 17.69 29.49
C ALA A 38 -14.54 17.05 28.10
N ILE A 39 -15.57 16.36 27.60
CA ILE A 39 -15.55 15.78 26.26
C ILE A 39 -15.66 16.89 25.20
N ARG A 40 -16.47 17.92 25.46
CA ARG A 40 -16.60 19.10 24.58
C ARG A 40 -15.28 19.83 24.38
N THR A 41 -14.56 20.13 25.46
CA THR A 41 -13.26 20.83 25.39
C THR A 41 -12.23 20.00 24.65
N THR A 42 -12.18 18.69 24.93
CA THR A 42 -11.29 17.76 24.24
C THR A 42 -11.59 17.69 22.74
N CYS A 43 -12.87 17.60 22.36
CA CYS A 43 -13.30 17.61 20.96
C CYS A 43 -12.85 18.90 20.25
N LEU A 44 -13.07 20.07 20.86
CA LEU A 44 -12.67 21.36 20.28
C LEU A 44 -11.15 21.47 20.08
N ASN A 45 -10.35 20.95 21.02
CA ASN A 45 -8.90 20.92 20.90
C ASN A 45 -8.46 20.01 19.75
N LEU A 46 -9.04 18.81 19.63
CA LEU A 46 -8.74 17.88 18.53
C LEU A 46 -9.13 18.47 17.17
N GLN A 47 -10.28 19.14 17.08
CA GLN A 47 -10.72 19.81 15.86
C GLN A 47 -9.77 20.95 15.47
N ARG A 48 -9.30 21.74 16.45
CA ARG A 48 -8.28 22.78 16.21
C ARG A 48 -6.99 22.17 15.68
N ILE A 49 -6.51 21.09 16.29
CA ILE A 49 -5.31 20.37 15.83
C ILE A 49 -5.49 19.88 14.41
N ALA A 50 -6.61 19.19 14.10
CA ALA A 50 -6.89 18.68 12.77
C ALA A 50 -6.95 19.79 11.71
N ASN A 51 -7.55 20.94 12.04
CA ASN A 51 -7.61 22.09 11.13
C ASN A 51 -6.23 22.73 10.91
N ASN A 52 -5.42 22.87 11.96
CA ASN A 52 -4.06 23.40 11.84
C ASN A 52 -3.16 22.44 11.06
N SER A 53 -3.28 21.13 11.29
CA SER A 53 -2.55 20.12 10.52
C SER A 53 -2.90 20.18 9.03
N ARG A 54 -4.19 20.26 8.67
CA ARG A 54 -4.61 20.40 7.26
C ARG A 54 -4.00 21.63 6.60
N LYS A 55 -4.10 22.80 7.24
CA LYS A 55 -3.51 24.05 6.74
C LYS A 55 -1.99 23.96 6.58
N ASN A 56 -1.30 23.40 7.57
CA ASN A 56 0.15 23.25 7.52
C ASN A 56 0.58 22.22 6.45
N SER A 57 -0.18 21.15 6.25
CA SER A 57 0.07 20.17 5.20
C SER A 57 -0.16 20.75 3.80
N GLU A 58 -1.20 21.57 3.60
CA GLU A 58 -1.41 22.31 2.35
C GLU A 58 -0.24 23.26 2.05
N GLN A 59 0.25 23.97 3.06
CA GLN A 59 1.43 24.83 2.94
C GLN A 59 2.71 24.02 2.65
N GLN A 60 2.91 22.88 3.31
CA GLN A 60 4.05 22.00 3.07
C GLN A 60 3.99 21.30 1.71
N ALA A 61 2.80 20.99 1.20
CA ALA A 61 2.63 20.44 -0.14
C ALA A 61 3.10 21.41 -1.24
N GLN A 62 3.10 22.73 -0.97
CA GLN A 62 3.68 23.74 -1.85
C GLN A 62 5.21 23.83 -1.73
N VAL A 63 5.80 23.28 -0.66
CA VAL A 63 7.25 23.19 -0.49
C VAL A 63 7.73 21.91 -1.17
N ILE A 64 8.28 22.04 -2.37
CA ILE A 64 8.91 20.91 -3.08
C ILE A 64 10.19 20.52 -2.34
N ILE A 65 10.09 19.58 -1.40
CA ILE A 65 11.24 18.96 -0.76
C ILE A 65 11.83 17.98 -1.78
N HIS A 66 12.92 18.40 -2.43
CA HIS A 66 13.68 17.49 -3.27
C HIS A 66 14.40 16.47 -2.37
N PRO A 67 14.36 15.16 -2.68
CA PRO A 67 15.18 14.20 -1.97
C PRO A 67 16.65 14.60 -2.11
N PRO A 68 17.49 14.31 -1.10
CA PRO A 68 18.92 14.54 -1.22
C PRO A 68 19.46 13.78 -2.44
N GLY A 69 20.34 14.43 -3.21
CA GLY A 69 21.00 13.80 -4.34
C GLY A 69 21.84 12.59 -3.91
N ILE A 70 22.01 11.61 -4.81
CA ILE A 70 22.85 10.44 -4.57
C ILE A 70 24.32 10.90 -4.57
N PRO A 71 25.08 10.67 -3.49
CA PRO A 71 26.51 10.99 -3.44
C PRO A 71 27.30 10.34 -4.59
N GLU A 72 28.32 11.03 -5.11
CA GLU A 72 29.12 10.53 -6.26
C GLU A 72 29.70 9.13 -6.04
N HIS A 73 30.14 8.80 -4.83
CA HIS A 73 30.70 7.49 -4.49
C HIS A 73 29.67 6.34 -4.48
N LEU A 74 28.37 6.65 -4.49
CA LEU A 74 27.28 5.69 -4.60
C LEU A 74 26.70 5.61 -6.02
N ARG A 75 27.17 6.43 -6.95
CA ARG A 75 26.74 6.36 -8.34
C ARG A 75 27.37 5.13 -8.99
N PRO A 76 26.59 4.28 -9.69
CA PRO A 76 27.15 3.20 -10.48
C PRO A 76 28.19 3.75 -11.46
N GLY A 77 29.35 3.10 -11.53
CA GLY A 77 30.40 3.46 -12.49
C GLY A 77 29.93 3.29 -13.94
N ILE A 78 30.63 3.94 -14.86
CA ILE A 78 30.38 3.77 -16.30
C ILE A 78 30.67 2.33 -16.68
N VAL A 79 29.67 1.63 -17.24
CA VAL A 79 29.83 0.27 -17.74
C VAL A 79 30.29 0.33 -19.19
N MET A 80 31.52 -0.08 -19.48
CA MET A 80 32.09 -0.06 -20.83
C MET A 80 31.28 -0.93 -21.80
N PRO A 81 31.13 -0.54 -23.09
CA PRO A 81 30.48 -1.37 -24.09
C PRO A 81 31.09 -2.78 -24.16
N GLY A 82 30.25 -3.80 -24.19
CA GLY A 82 30.67 -5.21 -24.22
C GLY A 82 31.05 -5.79 -22.85
N SER A 83 30.84 -5.05 -21.75
CA SER A 83 31.00 -5.61 -20.41
C SER A 83 30.08 -6.81 -20.20
N ARG A 84 30.53 -7.76 -19.37
CA ARG A 84 29.74 -8.93 -18.98
C ARG A 84 28.35 -8.49 -18.47
N GLY A 85 27.30 -9.05 -19.05
CA GLY A 85 25.91 -8.70 -18.73
C GLY A 85 25.25 -7.66 -19.64
N GLN A 86 25.99 -7.02 -20.57
CA GLN A 86 25.39 -6.14 -21.59
C GLN A 86 24.90 -6.88 -22.83
N VAL A 87 25.57 -7.98 -23.16
CA VAL A 87 25.19 -8.90 -24.24
C VAL A 87 25.07 -10.29 -23.65
N ALA A 88 23.95 -10.94 -23.92
CA ALA A 88 23.73 -12.33 -23.55
C ALA A 88 24.31 -13.22 -24.64
N SER A 89 25.32 -14.02 -24.31
CA SER A 89 25.87 -15.04 -25.21
C SER A 89 25.09 -16.35 -25.10
N ASN A 90 24.40 -16.54 -23.98
CA ASN A 90 23.59 -17.71 -23.67
C ASN A 90 22.22 -17.27 -23.12
N PRO A 91 21.11 -18.00 -23.39
CA PRO A 91 19.81 -17.71 -22.78
C PRO A 91 19.83 -17.68 -21.24
N TYR A 92 20.73 -18.41 -20.57
CA TYR A 92 20.90 -18.36 -19.12
C TYR A 92 21.41 -17.01 -18.61
N ASP A 93 22.04 -16.20 -19.46
CA ASP A 93 22.49 -14.84 -19.12
C ASP A 93 21.32 -13.84 -19.08
N CYS A 94 20.19 -14.16 -19.73
CA CYS A 94 19.06 -13.25 -19.89
C CYS A 94 18.10 -13.28 -18.68
N MET A 95 18.01 -12.17 -17.93
CA MET A 95 17.07 -12.02 -16.81
C MET A 95 15.68 -11.53 -17.20
N THR A 96 15.45 -11.15 -18.46
CA THR A 96 14.17 -10.61 -18.95
C THR A 96 13.65 -11.40 -20.15
N LEU A 97 12.32 -11.40 -20.33
CA LEU A 97 11.68 -12.08 -21.46
C LEU A 97 12.09 -11.48 -22.81
N THR A 98 12.27 -10.16 -22.87
CA THR A 98 12.73 -9.46 -24.08
C THR A 98 14.13 -9.93 -24.49
N CYS A 99 15.05 -10.11 -23.53
CA CYS A 99 16.40 -10.64 -23.81
C CYS A 99 16.36 -12.10 -24.31
N LEU A 100 15.44 -12.90 -23.80
CA LEU A 100 15.25 -14.30 -24.22
C LEU A 100 14.64 -14.44 -25.62
N CYS A 101 14.01 -13.39 -26.15
CA CYS A 101 13.24 -13.45 -27.39
C CYS A 101 13.99 -14.03 -28.60
N PRO A 102 15.24 -13.61 -28.92
CA PRO A 102 15.99 -14.21 -30.02
C PRO A 102 16.22 -15.73 -29.85
N TYR A 103 16.34 -16.22 -28.60
CA TYR A 103 16.54 -17.64 -28.31
C TYR A 103 15.27 -18.48 -28.51
N PHE A 104 14.09 -17.87 -28.42
CA PHE A 104 12.81 -18.50 -28.77
C PHE A 104 12.41 -18.31 -30.24
N ALA A 105 13.31 -17.77 -31.06
CA ALA A 105 13.04 -17.40 -32.45
C ALA A 105 11.84 -16.44 -32.61
N GLY A 106 11.59 -15.60 -31.60
CA GLY A 106 10.58 -14.55 -31.59
C GLY A 106 11.14 -13.21 -32.05
N GLY A 107 10.23 -12.27 -32.31
CA GLY A 107 10.53 -10.87 -32.60
C GLY A 107 10.06 -9.96 -31.46
N ILE A 108 10.76 -8.84 -31.28
CA ILE A 108 10.36 -7.80 -30.32
C ILE A 108 9.39 -6.86 -31.04
N ASP A 109 8.21 -6.65 -30.46
CA ASP A 109 7.22 -5.71 -30.99
C ASP A 109 7.52 -4.25 -30.57
N PRO A 110 6.80 -3.25 -31.12
CA PRO A 110 6.97 -1.84 -30.72
C PRO A 110 6.66 -1.55 -29.24
N GLN A 111 5.94 -2.45 -28.56
CA GLN A 111 5.58 -2.38 -27.15
C GLN A 111 6.60 -3.10 -26.24
N ASN A 112 7.75 -3.52 -26.81
CA ASN A 112 8.84 -4.22 -26.13
C ASN A 112 8.45 -5.61 -25.57
N GLN A 113 7.42 -6.23 -26.15
CA GLN A 113 6.96 -7.58 -25.86
C GLN A 113 7.62 -8.58 -26.83
N CYS A 114 7.90 -9.78 -26.35
CA CYS A 114 8.41 -10.85 -27.21
C CYS A 114 7.25 -11.63 -27.83
N VAL A 115 7.13 -11.54 -29.16
CA VAL A 115 6.12 -12.25 -29.95
C VAL A 115 6.78 -13.41 -30.68
N LEU A 116 6.29 -14.62 -30.40
CA LEU A 116 6.71 -15.85 -31.06
C LEU A 116 6.20 -15.89 -32.52
N ARG A 117 6.76 -16.80 -33.33
CA ARG A 117 6.34 -16.97 -34.74
C ARG A 117 4.87 -17.31 -34.94
N ASN A 118 4.22 -17.88 -33.93
CA ASN A 118 2.80 -18.17 -33.92
C ASN A 118 1.92 -16.96 -33.51
N GLY A 119 2.52 -15.77 -33.32
CA GLY A 119 1.83 -14.57 -32.86
C GLY A 119 1.57 -14.52 -31.36
N GLN A 120 2.04 -15.52 -30.59
CA GLN A 120 1.83 -15.57 -29.15
C GLN A 120 2.87 -14.72 -28.42
N ILE A 121 2.40 -13.96 -27.43
CA ILE A 121 3.28 -13.19 -26.54
C ILE A 121 3.78 -14.11 -25.43
N ILE A 122 5.10 -14.12 -25.21
CA ILE A 122 5.69 -14.84 -24.07
C ILE A 122 5.41 -14.06 -22.80
N THR A 123 4.81 -14.71 -21.81
CA THR A 123 4.54 -14.13 -20.48
C THR A 123 5.40 -14.74 -19.38
N MET A 124 5.99 -15.91 -19.62
CA MET A 124 6.83 -16.65 -18.69
C MET A 124 7.79 -17.59 -19.41
N ALA A 125 8.93 -17.87 -18.80
CA ALA A 125 9.90 -18.87 -19.26
C ALA A 125 10.48 -19.62 -18.06
N TYR A 126 10.55 -20.95 -18.15
CA TYR A 126 11.16 -21.78 -17.12
C TYR A 126 12.62 -22.08 -17.47
N ARG A 127 13.51 -21.91 -16.48
CA ARG A 127 14.90 -22.36 -16.56
C ARG A 127 14.99 -23.76 -15.98
N LYS A 128 15.59 -24.69 -16.74
CA LYS A 128 15.92 -26.02 -16.26
C LYS A 128 17.43 -26.10 -16.10
N GLU A 129 17.85 -26.59 -14.94
CA GLU A 129 19.22 -26.95 -14.59
C GLU A 129 19.41 -28.47 -14.77
#